data_AF-Q5JLU0-F1
#
_entry.id   AF-Q5JLU0-F1
#
_cell.length_a   1.000
_cell.length_b   1.000
_cell.length_c   1.000
_cell.angle_alpha   90.00
_cell.angle_beta   90.00
_cell.angle_gamma   90.00
#
_symmetry.space_group_name_H-M   'P 1'
#
loop_
_entity.id
_entity.type
_entity.pdbx_description
1 polymer ?
#
loop_
_entity_poly.entity_id
_entity_poly.type
_entity_poly.pdbx_seq_one_letter_code
_entity_poly.pdbx_strand_id
1 'polypeptide(L)'
;MEQEAPPAKKAKPSHPQDDASEEILARLPLRDDAVTTALSSRWPRVFSTLPRLRLGPTTFNSRASLDIGYCDDDDRWVDALDRVLDGRLSPVAAFEVDADMDLLEGYDDWFYSFFRTLCRSGGLQELAVRNKHVHECYVVPSPVYACATLTSLELDACHLRVPGKLTGLRAVRSLVLLRVVATDVGLRRVVSRCRAVERLVLDDCHRVRNVVIRGSSLKQLEIHSYRPLCVALKKAPHLESAKLSLGYGVAEVSWSIYNNSDSEIESKRGSLQLYEFEAQERREQRKTDEATNMVTFLSGLNCAKELYLYLPYEYAKILRNSADWLRSGFKEYQHLITNEVAQKMLLAWAAEAYPLSEHNDGAIAQVVSCLQNSSPNLKVLEIKNDFFDDRRASTDVPDFWEKNMGAAECVQNHLSTVTFYLNSECFQGRSYIDLSKLLLMRARAVERLSIKYRRLEDQDRYSAELESVQSELPLWPRASPGALVEIRAVDRLPSWY
;
A
#
# COMPACT_ATOMS: atom_id res chain seq x y z
N MET A 1 66.12 12.31 -27.89
CA MET A 1 65.26 11.22 -28.37
C MET A 1 64.22 10.98 -27.30
N GLU A 2 63.20 11.83 -27.24
CA GLU A 2 62.06 11.68 -26.34
C GLU A 2 60.91 11.10 -27.15
N GLN A 3 60.38 9.96 -26.69
CA GLN A 3 59.21 9.31 -27.27
C GLN A 3 57.94 9.91 -26.64
N GLU A 4 57.12 10.55 -27.46
CA GLU A 4 55.78 11.01 -27.12
C GLU A 4 54.80 9.83 -27.01
N ALA A 5 54.05 9.78 -25.91
CA ALA A 5 52.98 8.81 -25.67
C ALA A 5 51.70 9.16 -26.48
N PRO A 6 50.88 8.18 -26.89
CA PRO A 6 49.70 8.43 -27.71
C PRO A 6 48.53 9.02 -26.88
N PRO A 7 47.64 9.84 -27.48
CA PRO A 7 46.59 10.51 -26.73
C PRO A 7 45.44 9.57 -26.39
N ALA A 8 44.92 9.76 -25.16
CA ALA A 8 43.74 9.08 -24.64
C ALA A 8 42.49 9.36 -25.49
N LYS A 9 41.77 8.30 -25.87
CA LYS A 9 40.46 8.38 -26.55
C LYS A 9 39.43 9.01 -25.61
N LYS A 10 39.02 10.24 -25.90
CA LYS A 10 37.84 10.88 -25.29
C LYS A 10 36.57 10.15 -25.74
N ALA A 11 35.68 9.83 -24.80
CA ALA A 11 34.35 9.33 -25.08
C ALA A 11 33.55 10.37 -25.90
N LYS A 12 32.91 9.92 -26.98
CA LYS A 12 32.01 10.74 -27.81
C LYS A 12 30.73 11.03 -27.01
N PRO A 13 30.27 12.29 -26.93
CA PRO A 13 28.95 12.59 -26.37
C PRO A 13 27.84 12.10 -27.32
N SER A 14 26.72 11.64 -26.77
CA SER A 14 25.51 11.26 -27.52
C SER A 14 24.97 12.45 -28.31
N HIS A 15 24.41 12.19 -29.50
CA HIS A 15 23.78 13.23 -30.32
C HIS A 15 22.39 13.57 -29.76
N PRO A 16 21.97 14.85 -29.72
CA PRO A 16 20.67 15.26 -29.16
C PRO A 16 19.43 14.68 -29.86
N GLN A 17 19.58 14.09 -31.06
CA GLN A 17 18.51 13.35 -31.72
C GLN A 17 18.37 11.91 -31.21
N ASP A 18 19.42 11.33 -30.62
CA ASP A 18 19.37 9.99 -30.01
C ASP A 18 18.59 10.07 -28.70
N ASP A 19 18.84 11.10 -27.88
CA ASP A 19 18.15 11.33 -26.60
C ASP A 19 16.61 11.42 -26.78
N ALA A 20 16.15 12.16 -27.80
CA ALA A 20 14.72 12.26 -28.12
C ALA A 20 14.12 10.94 -28.66
N SER A 21 14.92 10.14 -29.36
CA SER A 21 14.46 8.83 -29.87
C SER A 21 14.38 7.80 -28.76
N GLU A 22 15.33 7.80 -27.83
CA GLU A 22 15.32 6.97 -26.63
C GLU A 22 14.14 7.29 -25.71
N GLU A 23 13.78 8.58 -25.56
CA GLU A 23 12.63 8.98 -24.74
C GLU A 23 11.28 8.52 -25.32
N ILE A 24 11.15 8.50 -26.66
CA ILE A 24 9.95 7.99 -27.33
C ILE A 24 9.85 6.47 -27.13
N LEU A 25 10.93 5.74 -27.39
CA LEU A 25 10.95 4.28 -27.23
C LEU A 25 10.75 3.84 -25.78
N ALA A 26 11.37 4.53 -24.81
CA ALA A 26 11.20 4.21 -23.39
C ALA A 26 9.74 4.30 -22.91
N ARG A 27 8.83 4.92 -23.68
CA ARG A 27 7.40 5.04 -23.39
C ARG A 27 6.54 3.95 -24.08
N LEU A 28 7.08 3.22 -25.05
CA LEU A 28 6.36 2.16 -25.76
C LEU A 28 6.55 0.78 -25.09
N PRO A 29 5.64 -0.18 -25.34
CA PRO A 29 5.90 -1.58 -25.06
C PRO A 29 7.09 -2.10 -25.90
N LEU A 30 7.90 -3.00 -25.34
CA LEU A 30 9.12 -3.48 -26.01
C LEU A 30 8.89 -4.05 -27.43
N ARG A 31 7.69 -4.59 -27.69
CA ARG A 31 7.30 -5.07 -29.02
C ARG A 31 7.31 -3.94 -30.06
N ASP A 32 6.70 -2.81 -29.72
CA ASP A 32 6.58 -1.67 -30.63
C ASP A 32 7.97 -1.03 -30.81
N ASP A 33 8.78 -1.01 -29.75
CA ASP A 33 10.19 -0.62 -29.82
C ASP A 33 10.99 -1.50 -30.78
N ALA A 34 10.83 -2.82 -30.70
CA ALA A 34 11.52 -3.76 -31.57
C ALA A 34 11.09 -3.58 -33.04
N VAL A 35 9.81 -3.27 -33.32
CA VAL A 35 9.33 -2.99 -34.68
C VAL A 35 9.96 -1.72 -35.26
N THR A 36 10.25 -0.71 -34.43
CA THR A 36 10.93 0.51 -34.92
C THR A 36 12.31 0.24 -35.51
N THR A 37 12.97 -0.87 -35.15
CA THR A 37 14.27 -1.26 -35.69
C THR A 37 14.26 -1.43 -37.22
N ALA A 38 13.10 -1.73 -37.81
CA ALA A 38 12.92 -1.86 -39.26
C ALA A 38 12.78 -0.50 -39.99
N LEU A 39 12.56 0.61 -39.28
CA LEU A 39 12.29 1.92 -39.89
C LEU A 39 13.54 2.57 -40.50
N SER A 40 14.74 2.25 -39.99
CA SER A 40 16.03 2.75 -40.50
C SER A 40 17.19 2.02 -39.82
N SER A 41 18.36 2.00 -40.45
CA SER A 41 19.60 1.41 -39.92
C SER A 41 20.08 1.99 -38.59
N ARG A 42 19.52 3.12 -38.14
CA ARG A 42 19.84 3.76 -36.85
C ARG A 42 19.08 3.13 -35.69
N TRP A 43 17.83 2.74 -35.88
CA TRP A 43 16.95 2.25 -34.81
C TRP A 43 17.41 0.95 -34.14
N PRO A 44 18.03 -0.04 -34.83
CA PRO A 44 18.61 -1.21 -34.16
C PRO A 44 19.66 -0.83 -33.12
N ARG A 45 20.49 0.19 -33.40
CA ARG A 45 21.51 0.66 -32.45
C ARG A 45 20.88 1.35 -31.25
N VAL A 46 19.90 2.21 -31.49
CA VAL A 46 19.16 2.90 -30.41
C VAL A 46 18.44 1.87 -29.52
N PHE A 47 17.76 0.88 -30.12
CA PHE A 47 17.11 -0.21 -29.39
C PHE A 47 18.10 -0.99 -28.51
N SER A 48 19.29 -1.31 -29.02
CA SER A 48 20.33 -2.02 -28.28
C SER A 48 20.92 -1.23 -27.10
N THR A 49 20.73 0.09 -27.05
CA THR A 49 21.20 0.97 -25.96
C THR A 49 20.11 1.43 -25.00
N LEU A 50 18.83 1.12 -25.28
CA LEU A 50 17.68 1.56 -24.47
C LEU A 50 17.84 1.25 -22.97
N PRO A 51 17.89 2.24 -22.08
CA PRO A 51 18.15 1.99 -20.67
C PRO A 51 16.98 1.30 -19.95
N ARG A 52 15.77 1.36 -20.51
CA ARG A 52 14.56 0.82 -19.90
C ARG A 52 13.88 -0.20 -20.80
N LEU A 53 13.56 -1.37 -20.24
CA LEU A 53 12.83 -2.44 -20.92
C LEU A 53 11.51 -2.69 -20.19
N ARG A 54 10.41 -2.73 -20.94
CA ARG A 54 9.06 -2.97 -20.42
C ARG A 54 8.41 -4.14 -21.15
N LEU A 55 8.19 -5.20 -20.41
CA LEU A 55 7.55 -6.43 -20.88
C LEU A 55 6.17 -6.51 -20.22
N GLY A 56 5.12 -6.47 -21.02
CA GLY A 56 3.78 -6.90 -20.63
C GLY A 56 3.45 -8.33 -21.10
N PRO A 57 2.30 -8.88 -20.69
CA PRO A 57 1.89 -10.26 -21.00
C PRO A 57 1.79 -10.56 -22.50
N THR A 58 1.49 -9.54 -23.30
CA THR A 58 1.31 -9.65 -24.75
C THR A 58 2.55 -9.30 -25.58
N THR A 59 3.67 -8.95 -24.94
CA THR A 59 4.87 -8.41 -25.63
C THR A 59 5.39 -9.34 -26.71
N PHE A 60 5.54 -10.63 -26.41
CA PHE A 60 5.99 -11.64 -27.35
C PHE A 60 4.84 -12.51 -27.88
N ASN A 61 3.59 -12.10 -27.62
CA ASN A 61 2.42 -12.85 -28.07
C ASN A 61 2.16 -12.64 -29.57
N SER A 62 2.44 -13.67 -30.37
CA SER A 62 2.14 -13.68 -31.81
C SER A 62 0.64 -13.69 -32.14
N ARG A 63 -0.21 -14.04 -31.18
CA ARG A 63 -1.68 -14.10 -31.29
C ARG A 63 -2.38 -12.92 -30.63
N ALA A 64 -1.67 -11.83 -30.30
CA ALA A 64 -2.28 -10.64 -29.72
C ALA A 64 -3.46 -10.07 -30.56
N SER A 65 -3.50 -10.35 -31.86
CA SER A 65 -4.62 -9.98 -32.75
C SER A 65 -5.90 -10.79 -32.54
N LEU A 66 -5.86 -11.86 -31.74
CA LEU A 66 -7.00 -12.72 -31.41
C LEU A 66 -7.61 -12.39 -30.04
N ASP A 67 -7.22 -11.27 -29.44
CA ASP A 67 -7.66 -10.82 -28.10
C ASP A 67 -7.33 -11.82 -26.96
N ILE A 68 -6.37 -12.71 -27.20
CA ILE A 68 -5.82 -13.62 -26.20
C ILE A 68 -4.73 -12.84 -25.43
N GLY A 69 -5.01 -12.52 -24.17
CA GLY A 69 -4.20 -11.63 -23.35
C GLY A 69 -2.88 -12.20 -22.83
N TYR A 70 -2.55 -13.46 -23.13
CA TYR A 70 -1.35 -14.15 -22.63
C TYR A 70 -0.59 -14.86 -23.76
N CYS A 71 0.68 -15.19 -23.54
CA CYS A 71 1.51 -15.92 -24.49
C CYS A 71 1.24 -17.43 -24.34
N ASP A 72 0.83 -18.12 -25.42
CA ASP A 72 0.61 -19.58 -25.41
C ASP A 72 1.92 -20.39 -25.64
N ASP A 73 3.08 -19.74 -25.74
CA ASP A 73 4.36 -20.32 -26.19
C ASP A 73 5.53 -19.79 -25.35
N ASP A 74 5.80 -20.49 -24.24
CA ASP A 74 6.76 -20.08 -23.21
C ASP A 74 8.20 -20.13 -23.71
N ASP A 75 8.54 -21.16 -24.49
CA ASP A 75 9.84 -21.30 -25.17
C ASP A 75 10.16 -20.07 -26.01
N ARG A 76 9.20 -19.62 -26.83
CA ARG A 76 9.37 -18.42 -27.66
C ARG A 76 9.55 -17.17 -26.81
N TRP A 77 8.84 -17.04 -25.70
CA TRP A 77 8.94 -15.88 -24.82
C TRP A 77 10.34 -15.79 -24.19
N VAL A 78 10.82 -16.92 -23.65
CA VAL A 78 12.16 -17.10 -23.09
C VAL A 78 13.24 -16.79 -24.14
N ASP A 79 13.16 -17.42 -25.31
CA ASP A 79 14.07 -17.21 -26.43
C ASP A 79 14.13 -15.75 -26.89
N ALA A 80 12.96 -15.10 -26.98
CA ALA A 80 12.87 -13.71 -27.40
C ALA A 80 13.54 -12.79 -26.38
N LEU A 81 13.34 -13.04 -25.09
CA LEU A 81 13.96 -12.25 -24.04
C LEU A 81 15.48 -12.43 -24.00
N ASP A 82 15.98 -13.67 -24.16
CA ASP A 82 17.41 -13.94 -24.25
C ASP A 82 18.04 -13.21 -25.44
N ARG A 83 17.41 -13.25 -26.63
CA ARG A 83 17.89 -12.49 -27.80
C ARG A 83 17.92 -10.98 -27.55
N VAL A 84 16.93 -10.44 -26.86
CA VAL A 84 16.90 -9.01 -26.50
C VAL A 84 18.06 -8.66 -25.59
N LEU A 85 18.35 -9.50 -24.58
CA LEU A 85 19.45 -9.29 -23.65
C LEU A 85 20.83 -9.47 -24.29
N ASP A 86 21.01 -10.50 -25.12
CA ASP A 86 22.27 -10.76 -25.82
C ASP A 86 22.60 -9.66 -26.84
N GLY A 87 21.57 -9.04 -27.43
CA GLY A 87 21.70 -7.93 -28.37
C GLY A 87 22.04 -6.59 -27.73
N ARG A 88 22.18 -6.50 -26.40
CA ARG A 88 22.40 -5.24 -25.69
C ARG A 88 23.82 -4.71 -25.85
N LEU A 89 23.93 -3.43 -26.18
CA LEU A 89 25.19 -2.68 -26.18
C LEU A 89 25.42 -1.88 -24.89
N SER A 90 24.39 -1.73 -24.06
CA SER A 90 24.47 -1.08 -22.75
C SER A 90 23.71 -1.87 -21.68
N PRO A 91 24.15 -1.82 -20.41
CA PRO A 91 23.42 -2.38 -19.28
C PRO A 91 21.99 -1.84 -19.19
N VAL A 92 21.06 -2.70 -18.78
CA VAL A 92 19.68 -2.31 -18.51
C VAL A 92 19.63 -1.57 -17.18
N ALA A 93 19.16 -0.32 -17.20
CA ALA A 93 19.01 0.52 -16.01
C ALA A 93 17.66 0.31 -15.32
N ALA A 94 16.60 0.05 -16.09
CA ALA A 94 15.26 -0.18 -15.57
C ALA A 94 14.61 -1.36 -16.28
N PHE A 95 14.17 -2.36 -15.52
CA PHE A 95 13.52 -3.55 -16.05
C PHE A 95 12.16 -3.73 -15.40
N GLU A 96 11.11 -3.68 -16.20
CA GLU A 96 9.74 -3.95 -15.76
C GLU A 96 9.21 -5.16 -16.53
N VAL A 97 8.80 -6.20 -15.81
CA VAL A 97 8.11 -7.36 -16.37
C VAL A 97 6.77 -7.53 -15.68
N ASP A 98 5.72 -7.66 -16.48
CA ASP A 98 4.39 -8.09 -16.11
C ASP A 98 4.11 -9.34 -16.94
N ALA A 99 4.27 -10.48 -16.29
CA ALA A 99 4.12 -11.78 -16.92
C ALA A 99 3.33 -12.68 -15.98
N ASP A 100 2.49 -13.53 -16.56
CA ASP A 100 1.94 -14.67 -15.85
C ASP A 100 3.10 -15.62 -15.56
N MET A 101 3.47 -15.72 -14.29
CA MET A 101 4.64 -16.51 -13.89
C MET A 101 4.37 -18.01 -13.94
N ASP A 102 3.12 -18.44 -14.07
CA ASP A 102 2.76 -19.84 -14.31
C ASP A 102 3.30 -20.31 -15.67
N LEU A 103 3.45 -19.39 -16.63
CA LEU A 103 4.10 -19.62 -17.94
C LEU A 103 5.61 -19.91 -17.83
N LEU A 104 6.22 -19.72 -16.66
CA LEU A 104 7.63 -20.02 -16.42
C LEU A 104 7.82 -21.26 -15.54
N GLU A 105 6.77 -22.05 -15.31
CA GLU A 105 6.88 -23.34 -14.65
C GLU A 105 7.88 -24.24 -15.43
N GLY A 106 8.90 -24.74 -14.73
CA GLY A 106 9.99 -25.52 -15.35
C GLY A 106 11.18 -24.69 -15.87
N TYR A 107 11.10 -23.36 -15.86
CA TYR A 107 12.20 -22.45 -16.24
C TYR A 107 12.95 -21.84 -15.05
N ASP A 108 12.89 -22.44 -13.86
CA ASP A 108 13.51 -21.91 -12.63
C ASP A 108 15.00 -21.57 -12.79
N ASP A 109 15.76 -22.47 -13.43
CA ASP A 109 17.20 -22.28 -13.67
C ASP A 109 17.47 -21.13 -14.64
N TRP A 110 16.65 -21.04 -15.70
CA TRP A 110 16.73 -19.94 -16.65
C TRP A 110 16.39 -18.62 -15.97
N PHE A 111 15.29 -18.56 -15.23
CA PHE A 111 14.85 -17.37 -14.49
C PHE A 111 15.90 -16.89 -13.50
N TYR A 112 16.53 -17.82 -12.78
CA TYR A 112 17.67 -17.52 -11.91
C TYR A 112 18.85 -16.95 -12.69
N SER A 113 19.23 -17.58 -13.81
CA SER A 113 20.34 -17.15 -14.67
C SER A 113 20.08 -15.76 -15.27
N PHE A 114 18.87 -15.52 -15.74
CA PHE A 114 18.39 -14.24 -16.25
C PHE A 114 18.60 -13.12 -15.23
N PHE A 115 18.06 -13.27 -14.02
CA PHE A 115 18.22 -12.27 -12.96
C PHE A 115 19.66 -12.12 -12.50
N ARG A 116 20.46 -13.19 -12.54
CA ARG A 116 21.89 -13.15 -12.25
C ARG A 116 22.63 -12.28 -13.25
N THR A 117 22.37 -12.43 -14.55
CA THR A 117 22.99 -11.61 -15.61
C THR A 117 22.56 -10.16 -15.48
N LEU A 118 21.25 -9.91 -15.34
CA LEU A 118 20.69 -8.57 -15.20
C LEU A 118 21.28 -7.82 -13.99
N CYS A 119 21.29 -8.45 -12.81
CA CYS A 119 21.79 -7.82 -11.59
C CYS A 119 23.32 -7.63 -11.56
N ARG A 120 24.09 -8.48 -12.28
CA ARG A 120 25.56 -8.39 -12.33
C ARG A 120 26.08 -7.41 -13.37
N SER A 121 25.25 -6.99 -14.32
CA SER A 121 25.59 -5.94 -15.29
C SER A 121 26.03 -4.63 -14.63
N GLY A 122 25.63 -4.40 -13.38
CA GLY A 122 25.99 -3.21 -12.60
C GLY A 122 25.23 -1.95 -13.01
N GLY A 123 24.33 -2.04 -13.99
CA GLY A 123 23.51 -0.91 -14.46
C GLY A 123 22.12 -0.83 -13.81
N LEU A 124 21.59 -1.94 -13.29
CA LEU A 124 20.19 -2.04 -12.87
C LEU A 124 19.89 -1.18 -11.63
N GLN A 125 19.03 -0.19 -11.81
CA GLN A 125 18.56 0.73 -10.78
C GLN A 125 17.09 0.50 -10.43
N GLU A 126 16.26 0.15 -11.40
CA GLU A 126 14.83 -0.08 -11.20
C GLU A 126 14.47 -1.50 -11.62
N LEU A 127 13.81 -2.23 -10.72
CA LEU A 127 13.28 -3.55 -11.02
C LEU A 127 11.81 -3.62 -10.58
N ALA A 128 10.92 -3.92 -11.52
CA ALA A 128 9.54 -4.26 -11.23
C ALA A 128 9.22 -5.64 -11.80
N VAL A 129 8.78 -6.57 -10.94
CA VAL A 129 8.31 -7.90 -11.34
C VAL A 129 6.88 -8.06 -10.86
N ARG A 130 5.96 -7.95 -11.82
CA ARG A 130 4.51 -8.02 -11.63
C ARG A 130 3.99 -9.37 -12.10
N ASN A 131 3.22 -10.02 -11.25
CA ASN A 131 2.53 -11.27 -11.57
C ASN A 131 1.04 -11.08 -11.27
N LYS A 132 0.32 -10.52 -12.24
CA LYS A 132 -1.09 -10.10 -12.07
C LYS A 132 -2.10 -11.20 -12.34
N HIS A 133 -1.73 -12.23 -13.10
CA HIS A 133 -2.58 -13.36 -13.45
C HIS A 133 -2.27 -14.51 -12.48
N VAL A 134 -2.82 -14.43 -11.28
CA VAL A 134 -2.27 -15.19 -10.15
C VAL A 134 -2.91 -16.58 -10.02
N HIS A 135 -2.18 -17.64 -10.40
CA HIS A 135 -2.42 -18.97 -9.86
C HIS A 135 -1.29 -19.44 -8.93
N GLU A 136 -0.03 -19.01 -9.15
CA GLU A 136 1.09 -19.28 -8.22
C GLU A 136 2.01 -18.08 -7.93
N CYS A 137 2.81 -18.18 -6.85
CA CYS A 137 3.82 -17.19 -6.47
C CYS A 137 5.22 -17.65 -6.89
N TYR A 138 5.96 -16.79 -7.59
CA TYR A 138 7.36 -17.09 -7.93
C TYR A 138 8.30 -16.87 -6.75
N VAL A 139 9.45 -17.55 -6.76
CA VAL A 139 10.51 -17.32 -5.76
C VAL A 139 11.43 -16.20 -6.22
N VAL A 140 11.59 -15.16 -5.41
CA VAL A 140 12.50 -14.05 -5.75
C VAL A 140 13.95 -14.57 -5.86
N PRO A 141 14.62 -14.42 -7.03
CA PRO A 141 15.96 -14.96 -7.21
C PRO A 141 17.00 -14.31 -6.30
N SER A 142 17.91 -15.12 -5.74
CA SER A 142 18.94 -14.63 -4.82
C SER A 142 19.84 -13.48 -5.36
N PRO A 143 20.13 -13.37 -6.68
CA PRO A 143 20.87 -12.23 -7.24
C PRO A 143 20.21 -10.87 -7.04
N VAL A 144 18.88 -10.80 -6.98
CA VAL A 144 18.14 -9.54 -6.75
C VAL A 144 18.54 -8.93 -5.39
N TYR A 145 18.61 -9.76 -4.36
CA TYR A 145 19.05 -9.36 -3.02
C TYR A 145 20.53 -8.94 -2.95
N ALA A 146 21.34 -9.34 -3.94
CA ALA A 146 22.75 -9.00 -4.04
C ALA A 146 22.99 -7.73 -4.87
N CYS A 147 21.99 -7.25 -5.61
CA CYS A 147 22.13 -6.08 -6.47
C CYS A 147 22.31 -4.80 -5.62
N ALA A 148 23.47 -4.15 -5.77
CA ALA A 148 23.84 -2.98 -4.98
C ALA A 148 23.36 -1.66 -5.57
N THR A 149 23.06 -1.65 -6.87
CA THR A 149 22.68 -0.46 -7.65
C THR A 149 21.19 -0.15 -7.63
N LEU A 150 20.35 -1.11 -7.18
CA LEU A 150 18.90 -0.93 -7.10
C LEU A 150 18.52 0.25 -6.18
N THR A 151 17.76 1.18 -6.76
CA THR A 151 17.12 2.33 -6.11
C THR A 151 15.61 2.16 -6.03
N SER A 152 14.99 1.42 -6.94
CA SER A 152 13.57 1.07 -6.92
C SER A 152 13.38 -0.44 -7.07
N LEU A 153 12.61 -1.05 -6.17
CA LEU A 153 12.26 -2.47 -6.20
C LEU A 153 10.76 -2.64 -5.97
N GLU A 154 10.06 -3.15 -6.98
CA GLU A 154 8.66 -3.54 -6.95
C GLU A 154 8.54 -5.04 -7.20
N LEU A 155 7.94 -5.75 -6.25
CA LEU A 155 7.72 -7.19 -6.33
C LEU A 155 6.27 -7.48 -6.00
N ASP A 156 5.61 -8.23 -6.88
CA ASP A 156 4.20 -8.58 -6.76
C ASP A 156 4.03 -10.10 -6.82
N ALA A 157 3.16 -10.68 -5.98
CA ALA A 157 2.83 -12.11 -5.94
C ALA A 157 4.07 -13.03 -5.96
N CYS A 158 4.89 -12.92 -4.91
CA CYS A 158 6.17 -13.65 -4.80
C CYS A 158 6.49 -14.17 -3.39
N HIS A 159 7.38 -15.17 -3.31
CA HIS A 159 7.97 -15.66 -2.07
C HIS A 159 9.31 -14.96 -1.76
N LEU A 160 9.39 -14.28 -0.61
CA LEU A 160 10.65 -13.74 -0.10
C LEU A 160 11.46 -14.81 0.64
N ARG A 161 12.14 -15.68 -0.13
CA ARG A 161 13.16 -16.61 0.41
C ARG A 161 14.50 -15.89 0.59
N VAL A 162 14.56 -15.08 1.65
CA VAL A 162 15.69 -14.18 1.91
C VAL A 162 16.96 -14.98 2.28
N PRO A 163 18.08 -14.84 1.54
CA PRO A 163 19.32 -15.54 1.84
C PRO A 163 19.93 -15.07 3.18
N GLY A 164 20.75 -15.92 3.80
CA GLY A 164 21.36 -15.63 5.10
C GLY A 164 22.24 -14.38 5.12
N LYS A 165 22.84 -14.01 3.98
CA LYS A 165 23.64 -12.78 3.82
C LYS A 165 23.06 -11.94 2.68
N LEU A 166 22.67 -10.71 3.02
CA LEU A 166 22.22 -9.69 2.07
C LEU A 166 23.38 -8.74 1.77
N THR A 167 23.89 -8.74 0.53
CA THR A 167 24.99 -7.85 0.12
C THR A 167 24.47 -6.57 -0.56
N GLY A 168 23.32 -6.63 -1.23
CA GLY A 168 22.72 -5.52 -1.96
C GLY A 168 21.71 -4.69 -1.16
N LEU A 169 20.81 -4.03 -1.90
CA LEU A 169 19.62 -3.28 -1.45
C LEU A 169 19.85 -2.02 -0.60
N ARG A 170 21.10 -1.62 -0.32
CA ARG A 170 21.38 -0.42 0.50
C ARG A 170 20.87 0.87 -0.12
N ALA A 171 20.92 0.95 -1.45
CA ALA A 171 20.57 2.14 -2.22
C ALA A 171 19.06 2.26 -2.51
N VAL A 172 18.26 1.25 -2.13
CA VAL A 172 16.81 1.22 -2.40
C VAL A 172 16.13 2.37 -1.66
N ARG A 173 15.48 3.23 -2.44
CA ARG A 173 14.68 4.38 -2.03
C ARG A 173 13.18 4.10 -2.13
N SER A 174 12.76 3.32 -3.12
CA SER A 174 11.37 2.87 -3.27
C SER A 174 11.31 1.36 -3.13
N LEU A 175 10.61 0.86 -2.11
CA LEU A 175 10.36 -0.56 -1.90
C LEU A 175 8.85 -0.79 -1.90
N VAL A 176 8.38 -1.53 -2.91
CA VAL A 176 6.97 -1.86 -3.09
C VAL A 176 6.84 -3.38 -3.07
N LEU A 177 6.13 -3.91 -2.08
CA LEU A 177 5.88 -5.33 -1.91
C LEU A 177 4.38 -5.55 -1.93
N LEU A 178 3.89 -6.17 -3.00
CA LEU A 178 2.48 -6.46 -3.21
C LEU A 178 2.27 -7.97 -3.14
N ARG A 179 1.27 -8.45 -2.40
CA ARG A 179 0.85 -9.85 -2.41
C ARG A 179 2.00 -10.83 -2.11
N VAL A 180 2.89 -10.43 -1.21
CA VAL A 180 4.16 -11.13 -0.96
C VAL A 180 4.01 -12.13 0.17
N VAL A 181 4.46 -13.38 -0.04
CA VAL A 181 4.57 -14.39 1.00
C VAL A 181 5.93 -14.29 1.70
N ALA A 182 5.93 -13.89 2.97
CA ALA A 182 7.16 -13.71 3.75
C ALA A 182 6.98 -14.04 5.24
N THR A 183 8.07 -14.49 5.89
CA THR A 183 8.09 -14.57 7.36
C THR A 183 8.46 -13.22 7.97
N ASP A 184 8.07 -12.97 9.23
CA ASP A 184 8.50 -11.79 10.01
C ASP A 184 10.01 -11.57 9.93
N VAL A 185 10.79 -12.66 10.01
CA VAL A 185 12.26 -12.61 9.95
C VAL A 185 12.74 -12.22 8.56
N GLY A 186 12.14 -12.79 7.50
CA GLY A 186 12.47 -12.47 6.11
C GLY A 186 12.21 -11.01 5.77
N LEU A 187 10.99 -10.54 5.99
CA LEU A 187 10.62 -9.15 5.71
C LEU A 187 11.47 -8.18 6.51
N ARG A 188 11.68 -8.43 7.81
CA ARG A 188 12.53 -7.59 8.67
C ARG A 188 13.98 -7.52 8.15
N ARG A 189 14.53 -8.62 7.63
CA ARG A 189 15.88 -8.62 7.03
C ARG A 189 15.94 -7.73 5.79
N VAL A 190 14.96 -7.80 4.90
CA VAL A 190 14.89 -6.95 3.70
C VAL A 190 14.74 -5.48 4.09
N VAL A 191 13.71 -5.14 4.87
CA VAL A 191 13.42 -3.75 5.27
C VAL A 191 14.58 -3.12 6.05
N SER A 192 15.23 -3.86 6.97
CA SER A 192 16.39 -3.32 7.72
C SER A 192 17.64 -3.12 6.87
N ARG A 193 17.72 -3.78 5.70
CA ARG A 193 18.81 -3.67 4.75
C ARG A 193 18.71 -2.41 3.91
N CYS A 194 17.49 -2.04 3.55
CA CYS A 194 17.16 -0.87 2.75
C CYS A 194 17.19 0.41 3.61
N ARG A 195 18.39 0.98 3.79
CA ARG A 195 18.60 2.13 4.70
C ARG A 195 18.21 3.48 4.10
N ALA A 196 18.06 3.54 2.78
CA ALA A 196 17.74 4.76 2.05
C ALA A 196 16.25 4.89 1.67
N VAL A 197 15.38 4.02 2.20
CA VAL A 197 13.97 3.96 1.80
C VAL A 197 13.25 5.27 2.14
N GLU A 198 12.74 5.90 1.09
CA GLU A 198 11.90 7.09 1.10
C GLU A 198 10.42 6.73 0.90
N ARG A 199 10.12 5.69 0.12
CA ARG A 199 8.76 5.15 -0.09
C ARG A 199 8.73 3.66 0.24
N LEU A 200 7.85 3.28 1.16
CA LEU A 200 7.59 1.88 1.52
C LEU A 200 6.11 1.56 1.33
N VAL A 201 5.82 0.57 0.49
CA VAL A 201 4.48 0.02 0.30
C VAL A 201 4.50 -1.45 0.68
N LEU A 202 3.63 -1.82 1.62
CA LEU A 202 3.35 -3.21 1.99
C LEU A 202 1.86 -3.46 1.72
N ASP A 203 1.55 -4.20 0.68
CA ASP A 203 0.20 -4.58 0.30
C ASP A 203 0.05 -6.09 0.38
N ASP A 204 -0.92 -6.55 1.16
CA ASP A 204 -1.32 -7.94 1.36
C ASP A 204 -0.14 -8.92 1.56
N CYS A 205 0.76 -8.59 2.51
CA CYS A 205 1.90 -9.43 2.85
C CYS A 205 1.46 -10.66 3.67
N HIS A 206 1.51 -11.84 3.07
CA HIS A 206 1.08 -13.10 3.67
C HIS A 206 2.13 -13.70 4.63
N ARG A 207 1.66 -14.36 5.70
CA ARG A 207 2.43 -14.94 6.86
C ARG A 207 3.18 -13.95 7.74
N VAL A 208 3.28 -12.68 7.35
CA VAL A 208 3.82 -11.62 8.19
C VAL A 208 2.77 -11.21 9.23
N ARG A 209 3.20 -11.07 10.49
CA ARG A 209 2.37 -10.60 11.61
C ARG A 209 2.98 -9.41 12.32
N ASN A 210 4.32 -9.27 12.32
CA ASN A 210 4.99 -8.20 13.03
C ASN A 210 6.06 -7.53 12.17
N VAL A 211 5.87 -6.24 11.90
CA VAL A 211 6.79 -5.44 11.11
C VAL A 211 7.30 -4.27 11.93
N VAL A 212 8.62 -4.18 12.06
CA VAL A 212 9.29 -3.04 12.72
C VAL A 212 10.05 -2.26 11.66
N ILE A 213 9.56 -1.07 11.35
CA ILE A 213 10.11 -0.19 10.32
C ILE A 213 10.94 0.90 11.01
N ARG A 214 12.20 1.06 10.58
CA ARG A 214 13.03 2.20 11.00
C ARG A 214 12.99 3.25 9.90
N GLY A 215 12.25 4.33 10.11
CA GLY A 215 11.92 5.31 9.08
C GLY A 215 12.94 6.44 8.91
N SER A 216 14.25 6.20 9.04
CA SER A 216 15.24 7.28 9.10
C SER A 216 15.24 8.22 7.90
N SER A 217 14.86 7.72 6.72
CA SER A 217 14.73 8.49 5.47
C SER A 217 13.31 8.43 4.88
N LEU A 218 12.37 7.81 5.61
CA LEU A 218 11.05 7.47 5.10
C LEU A 218 10.19 8.72 4.99
N LYS A 219 9.64 8.97 3.80
CA LYS A 219 8.73 10.08 3.48
C LYS A 219 7.30 9.59 3.28
N GLN A 220 7.13 8.42 2.69
CA GLN A 220 5.84 7.84 2.35
C GLN A 220 5.74 6.41 2.86
N LEU A 221 4.70 6.13 3.63
CA LEU A 221 4.37 4.79 4.12
C LEU A 221 2.96 4.42 3.68
N GLU A 222 2.82 3.28 3.03
CA GLU A 222 1.52 2.72 2.62
C GLU A 222 1.44 1.28 3.09
N ILE A 223 0.40 0.99 3.85
CA ILE A 223 0.16 -0.34 4.42
C ILE A 223 -1.26 -0.74 4.08
N HIS A 224 -1.39 -1.84 3.39
CA HIS A 224 -2.65 -2.50 3.12
C HIS A 224 -2.57 -3.95 3.52
N SER A 225 -3.52 -4.38 4.34
CA SER A 225 -3.58 -5.75 4.81
C SER A 225 -5.02 -6.21 4.95
N TYR A 226 -5.30 -7.40 4.44
CA TYR A 226 -6.54 -8.11 4.72
C TYR A 226 -6.44 -9.04 5.93
N ARG A 227 -5.34 -8.92 6.70
CA ARG A 227 -4.94 -9.82 7.78
C ARG A 227 -4.37 -9.09 9.00
N PRO A 228 -4.42 -9.70 10.21
CA PRO A 228 -3.74 -9.21 11.40
C PRO A 228 -2.26 -8.88 11.17
N LEU A 229 -1.93 -7.59 11.16
CA LEU A 229 -0.59 -7.07 10.89
C LEU A 229 -0.21 -5.96 11.87
N CYS A 230 0.66 -6.28 12.83
CA CYS A 230 1.23 -5.30 13.75
C CYS A 230 2.36 -4.54 13.04
N VAL A 231 2.24 -3.21 12.93
CA VAL A 231 3.26 -2.37 12.33
C VAL A 231 3.75 -1.30 13.30
N ALA A 232 5.01 -1.41 13.69
CA ALA A 232 5.68 -0.45 14.55
C ALA A 232 6.64 0.43 13.75
N LEU A 233 6.28 1.69 13.55
CA LEU A 233 7.16 2.68 12.94
C LEU A 233 8.02 3.37 14.01
N LYS A 234 9.34 3.27 13.86
CA LYS A 234 10.31 3.85 14.80
C LYS A 234 11.18 4.88 14.10
N LYS A 235 11.32 6.06 14.70
CA LYS A 235 12.23 7.14 14.26
C LYS A 235 12.02 7.51 12.78
N ALA A 236 10.91 8.17 12.49
CA ALA A 236 10.56 8.63 11.15
C ALA A 236 10.46 10.17 11.06
N PRO A 237 11.61 10.90 11.15
CA PRO A 237 11.61 12.37 11.23
C PRO A 237 11.21 13.07 9.93
N HIS A 238 11.27 12.36 8.79
CA HIS A 238 10.98 12.88 7.46
C HIS A 238 9.65 12.38 6.90
N LEU A 239 8.83 11.71 7.71
CA LEU A 239 7.57 11.16 7.24
C LEU A 239 6.61 12.29 6.88
N GLU A 240 6.15 12.30 5.63
CA GLU A 240 5.23 13.30 5.09
C GLU A 240 3.82 12.74 5.00
N SER A 241 3.68 11.53 4.45
CA SER A 241 2.39 10.87 4.24
C SER A 241 2.40 9.44 4.77
N ALA A 242 1.32 9.06 5.43
CA ALA A 242 1.03 7.69 5.84
C ALA A 242 -0.36 7.27 5.35
N LYS A 243 -0.46 6.05 4.84
CA LYS A 243 -1.73 5.43 4.46
C LYS A 243 -1.85 4.07 5.12
N LEU A 244 -2.99 3.82 5.77
CA LEU A 244 -3.30 2.56 6.42
C LEU A 244 -4.66 2.04 5.95
N SER A 245 -4.66 0.80 5.47
CA SER A 245 -5.82 0.03 5.05
C SER A 245 -5.82 -1.30 5.78
N LEU A 246 -6.79 -1.56 6.65
CA LEU A 246 -6.89 -2.83 7.37
C LEU A 246 -8.29 -3.41 7.16
N GLY A 247 -8.44 -4.37 6.25
CA GLY A 247 -9.73 -4.94 5.89
C GLY A 247 -9.86 -6.42 6.22
N TYR A 248 -10.36 -6.76 7.40
CA TYR A 248 -10.55 -8.17 7.77
C TYR A 248 -11.91 -8.68 7.27
N GLY A 249 -12.11 -10.00 7.20
CA GLY A 249 -13.37 -10.62 6.79
C GLY A 249 -13.49 -10.96 5.30
N VAL A 250 -12.43 -10.78 4.51
CA VAL A 250 -12.36 -11.16 3.07
C VAL A 250 -11.32 -12.24 2.80
N ALA A 251 -11.07 -13.11 3.80
CA ALA A 251 -10.04 -14.14 3.75
C ALA A 251 -10.12 -15.05 2.51
N GLU A 252 -11.32 -15.39 2.04
CA GLU A 252 -11.52 -16.19 0.81
C GLU A 252 -10.93 -15.52 -0.45
N VAL A 253 -11.09 -14.20 -0.55
CA VAL A 253 -10.67 -13.40 -1.70
C VAL A 253 -9.15 -13.22 -1.72
N SER A 254 -8.53 -13.09 -0.54
CA SER A 254 -7.07 -12.93 -0.42
C SER A 254 -6.31 -14.25 -0.35
N TRP A 255 -6.85 -15.32 0.25
CA TRP A 255 -6.04 -16.50 0.60
C TRP A 255 -6.08 -17.65 -0.41
N SER A 256 -7.04 -17.67 -1.33
CA SER A 256 -7.24 -18.78 -2.28
C SER A 256 -6.01 -19.10 -3.12
N ILE A 257 -5.11 -18.13 -3.32
CA ILE A 257 -3.97 -18.24 -4.23
C ILE A 257 -2.65 -18.65 -3.52
N TYR A 258 -2.52 -18.42 -2.21
CA TYR A 258 -1.24 -18.62 -1.49
C TYR A 258 -1.11 -19.96 -0.75
N ASN A 259 -2.15 -20.80 -0.78
CA ASN A 259 -2.20 -22.06 -0.04
C ASN A 259 -1.56 -23.25 -0.77
N ASN A 260 -1.22 -23.15 -2.06
CA ASN A 260 -0.66 -24.29 -2.81
C ASN A 260 0.79 -24.63 -2.45
N SER A 261 1.53 -23.78 -1.72
CA SER A 261 2.99 -23.92 -1.59
C SER A 261 3.49 -24.51 -0.27
N ASP A 262 2.64 -24.71 0.75
CA ASP A 262 3.05 -25.32 2.01
C ASP A 262 2.04 -26.40 2.42
N SER A 263 2.54 -27.65 2.45
CA SER A 263 1.88 -28.81 3.02
C SER A 263 1.36 -28.55 4.45
N GLU A 264 0.11 -28.16 4.56
CA GLU A 264 -0.76 -28.45 5.73
C GLU A 264 -2.26 -28.46 5.37
N ILE A 265 -2.65 -28.11 4.13
CA ILE A 265 -4.02 -28.27 3.65
C ILE A 265 -3.97 -29.01 2.32
N GLU A 266 -3.97 -30.34 2.38
CA GLU A 266 -4.22 -31.18 1.21
C GLU A 266 -5.60 -30.86 0.63
N SER A 267 -5.59 -30.41 -0.64
CA SER A 267 -6.60 -30.67 -1.67
C SER A 267 -7.99 -31.09 -1.17
N LYS A 268 -8.86 -30.11 -0.90
CA LYS A 268 -10.32 -30.30 -0.99
C LYS A 268 -10.96 -29.12 -1.72
N ARG A 269 -11.07 -29.22 -3.05
CA ARG A 269 -11.98 -28.38 -3.85
C ARG A 269 -13.41 -28.55 -3.30
N GLY A 270 -13.95 -27.53 -2.65
CA GLY A 270 -15.33 -27.50 -2.16
C GLY A 270 -15.55 -26.46 -1.07
N SER A 271 -16.82 -26.19 -0.76
CA SER A 271 -17.35 -25.26 0.25
C SER A 271 -16.77 -25.38 1.67
N LEU A 272 -15.94 -26.38 1.95
CA LEU A 272 -15.19 -26.55 3.19
C LEU A 272 -13.99 -25.58 3.31
N GLN A 273 -13.41 -25.11 2.20
CA GLN A 273 -12.27 -24.17 2.21
C GLN A 273 -12.64 -22.80 2.80
N LEU A 274 -13.84 -22.29 2.51
CA LEU A 274 -14.35 -21.04 3.06
C LEU A 274 -14.39 -21.08 4.60
N TYR A 275 -14.91 -22.17 5.17
CA TYR A 275 -14.94 -22.36 6.62
C TYR A 275 -13.54 -22.48 7.24
N GLU A 276 -12.57 -23.05 6.53
CA GLU A 276 -11.17 -23.10 6.98
C GLU A 276 -10.51 -21.72 6.99
N PHE A 277 -10.79 -20.88 5.98
CA PHE A 277 -10.34 -19.50 5.91
C PHE A 277 -10.88 -18.67 7.06
N GLU A 278 -12.19 -18.69 7.28
CA GLU A 278 -12.79 -17.98 8.40
C GLU A 278 -12.27 -18.48 9.76
N ALA A 279 -12.12 -19.81 9.92
CA ALA A 279 -11.63 -20.37 11.17
C ALA A 279 -10.18 -19.96 11.44
N GLN A 280 -9.32 -20.00 10.42
CA GLN A 280 -7.94 -19.55 10.55
C GLN A 280 -7.87 -18.04 10.82
N GLU A 281 -8.70 -17.24 10.15
CA GLU A 281 -8.73 -15.80 10.36
C GLU A 281 -9.14 -15.48 11.81
N ARG A 282 -10.20 -16.12 12.31
CA ARG A 282 -10.62 -16.02 13.72
C ARG A 282 -9.50 -16.45 14.68
N ARG A 283 -8.71 -17.48 14.34
CA ARG A 283 -7.56 -17.91 15.16
C ARG A 283 -6.43 -16.88 15.17
N GLU A 284 -6.18 -16.21 14.05
CA GLU A 284 -5.17 -15.14 13.96
C GLU A 284 -5.64 -13.90 14.73
N GLN A 285 -6.89 -13.48 14.54
CA GLN A 285 -7.50 -12.35 15.25
C GLN A 285 -7.48 -12.55 16.78
N ARG A 286 -7.76 -13.76 17.28
CA ARG A 286 -7.70 -14.05 18.73
C ARG A 286 -6.30 -13.92 19.34
N LYS A 287 -5.24 -13.90 18.51
CA LYS A 287 -3.84 -13.78 18.95
C LYS A 287 -3.30 -12.36 18.81
N THR A 288 -4.12 -11.42 18.34
CA THR A 288 -3.71 -10.03 18.10
C THR A 288 -4.51 -9.07 18.94
N ASP A 289 -3.82 -8.10 19.52
CA ASP A 289 -4.42 -6.95 20.17
C ASP A 289 -4.42 -5.79 19.15
N GLU A 290 -5.52 -5.67 18.41
CA GLU A 290 -5.64 -4.68 17.33
C GLU A 290 -5.64 -3.25 17.86
N ALA A 291 -6.14 -3.02 19.08
CA ALA A 291 -6.09 -1.71 19.70
C ALA A 291 -4.64 -1.31 20.03
N THR A 292 -3.86 -2.21 20.64
CA THR A 292 -2.43 -1.97 20.87
C THR A 292 -1.66 -1.84 19.55
N ASN A 293 -2.00 -2.61 18.51
CA ASN A 293 -1.38 -2.50 17.19
C ASN A 293 -1.64 -1.13 16.56
N MET A 294 -2.90 -0.68 16.57
CA MET A 294 -3.30 0.63 16.05
C MET A 294 -2.58 1.75 16.79
N VAL A 295 -2.58 1.73 18.13
CA VAL A 295 -1.83 2.72 18.92
C VAL A 295 -0.34 2.69 18.59
N THR A 296 0.24 1.50 18.49
CA THR A 296 1.66 1.35 18.18
C THR A 296 1.99 1.98 16.82
N PHE A 297 1.15 1.77 15.82
CA PHE A 297 1.29 2.39 14.51
C PHE A 297 1.17 3.92 14.59
N LEU A 298 0.07 4.42 15.15
CA LEU A 298 -0.22 5.85 15.25
C LEU A 298 0.84 6.61 16.06
N SER A 299 1.38 6.01 17.12
CA SER A 299 2.44 6.60 17.94
C SER A 299 3.77 6.80 17.21
N GLY A 300 3.93 6.18 16.03
CA GLY A 300 5.07 6.35 15.15
C GLY A 300 4.91 7.48 14.12
N LEU A 301 3.72 8.06 13.98
CA LEU A 301 3.35 9.01 12.94
C LEU A 301 3.56 10.49 13.31
N ASN A 302 4.26 10.80 14.39
CA ASN A 302 4.35 12.16 14.95
C ASN A 302 4.79 13.27 13.97
N CYS A 303 5.51 12.92 12.89
CA CYS A 303 5.97 13.87 11.86
C CYS A 303 5.06 13.94 10.63
N ALA A 304 4.13 12.98 10.45
CA ALA A 304 3.26 12.91 9.29
C ALA A 304 2.39 14.17 9.18
N LYS A 305 2.28 14.66 7.95
CA LYS A 305 1.42 15.79 7.58
C LYS A 305 0.12 15.33 6.96
N GLU A 306 0.14 14.16 6.33
CA GLU A 306 -0.99 13.56 5.64
C GLU A 306 -1.22 12.15 6.17
N LEU A 307 -2.48 11.85 6.52
CA LEU A 307 -2.90 10.53 6.95
C LEU A 307 -4.15 10.10 6.21
N TYR A 308 -4.08 8.94 5.56
CA TYR A 308 -5.22 8.26 4.97
C TYR A 308 -5.53 6.99 5.77
N LEU A 309 -6.79 6.81 6.16
CA LEU A 309 -7.27 5.63 6.88
C LEU A 309 -8.43 4.97 6.12
N TYR A 310 -8.33 3.67 5.91
CA TYR A 310 -9.45 2.82 5.49
C TYR A 310 -9.65 1.71 6.52
N LEU A 311 -10.77 1.79 7.23
CA LEU A 311 -11.14 0.89 8.32
C LEU A 311 -12.58 0.40 8.06
N PRO A 312 -12.77 -0.63 7.22
CA PRO A 312 -14.07 -1.22 6.96
C PRO A 312 -14.69 -1.81 8.23
N TYR A 313 -16.00 -2.09 8.15
CA TYR A 313 -16.80 -2.49 9.31
C TYR A 313 -16.25 -3.68 10.09
N GLU A 314 -15.87 -4.73 9.38
CA GLU A 314 -15.36 -5.93 10.03
C GLU A 314 -14.07 -5.67 10.82
N TYR A 315 -13.19 -4.80 10.33
CA TYR A 315 -12.01 -4.41 11.09
C TYR A 315 -12.36 -3.55 12.31
N ALA A 316 -13.24 -2.55 12.14
CA ALA A 316 -13.67 -1.69 13.21
C ALA A 316 -14.37 -2.45 14.36
N LYS A 317 -15.15 -3.49 14.04
CA LYS A 317 -15.75 -4.41 15.01
C LYS A 317 -14.69 -5.19 15.80
N ILE A 318 -13.61 -5.63 15.15
CA ILE A 318 -12.50 -6.34 15.81
C ILE A 318 -11.73 -5.38 16.71
N LEU A 319 -11.43 -4.18 16.22
CA LEU A 319 -10.77 -3.13 16.98
C LEU A 319 -11.55 -2.78 18.26
N ARG A 320 -12.88 -2.67 18.15
CA ARG A 320 -13.81 -2.46 19.28
C ARG A 320 -13.69 -3.57 20.33
N ASN A 321 -13.78 -4.83 19.90
CA ASN A 321 -13.71 -5.97 20.81
C ASN A 321 -12.34 -6.03 21.53
N SER A 322 -11.26 -5.66 20.85
CA SER A 322 -9.91 -5.54 21.44
C SER A 322 -9.86 -4.45 22.52
N ALA A 323 -10.55 -3.34 22.30
CA ALA A 323 -10.63 -2.23 23.26
C ALA A 323 -11.40 -2.61 24.53
N ASP A 324 -12.48 -3.39 24.42
CA ASP A 324 -13.22 -3.90 25.57
C ASP A 324 -12.34 -4.82 26.43
N TRP A 325 -11.55 -5.69 25.78
CA TRP A 325 -10.55 -6.51 26.46
C TRP A 325 -9.52 -5.65 27.20
N LEU A 326 -8.93 -4.65 26.52
CA LEU A 326 -7.99 -3.71 27.16
C LEU A 326 -8.62 -3.07 28.39
N ARG A 327 -9.84 -2.55 28.32
CA ARG A 327 -10.52 -1.92 29.47
C ARG A 327 -10.63 -2.84 30.70
N SER A 328 -10.83 -4.13 30.46
CA SER A 328 -10.91 -5.14 31.53
C SER A 328 -9.56 -5.56 32.12
N GLY A 329 -8.45 -5.46 31.36
CA GLY A 329 -7.14 -6.02 31.71
C GLY A 329 -5.94 -5.05 31.72
N PHE A 330 -6.12 -3.78 31.35
CA PHE A 330 -5.04 -2.82 31.06
C PHE A 330 -4.05 -2.59 32.21
N LYS A 331 -4.51 -2.66 33.46
CA LYS A 331 -3.68 -2.41 34.65
C LYS A 331 -2.45 -3.33 34.75
N GLU A 332 -2.52 -4.54 34.17
CA GLU A 332 -1.41 -5.50 34.21
C GLU A 332 -0.33 -5.24 33.14
N TYR A 333 -0.68 -4.62 32.00
CA TYR A 333 0.21 -4.50 30.83
C TYR A 333 0.83 -3.11 30.65
N GLN A 334 0.42 -2.14 31.47
CA GLN A 334 0.88 -0.73 31.40
C GLN A 334 2.42 -0.57 31.46
N HIS A 335 3.12 -1.48 32.13
CA HIS A 335 4.58 -1.44 32.30
C HIS A 335 5.38 -1.93 31.07
N LEU A 336 4.73 -2.60 30.12
CA LEU A 336 5.37 -3.16 28.92
C LEU A 336 5.48 -2.15 27.77
N ILE A 337 4.74 -1.04 27.86
CA ILE A 337 4.73 0.01 26.84
C ILE A 337 5.75 1.09 27.22
N THR A 338 6.87 1.12 26.49
CA THR A 338 7.98 2.05 26.76
C THR A 338 7.84 3.39 26.05
N ASN A 339 6.90 3.53 25.11
CA ASN A 339 6.62 4.78 24.40
C ASN A 339 5.57 5.59 25.19
N GLU A 340 5.97 6.72 25.78
CA GLU A 340 5.09 7.59 26.56
C GLU A 340 3.87 8.07 25.76
N VAL A 341 4.04 8.34 24.46
CA VAL A 341 2.95 8.74 23.56
C VAL A 341 1.94 7.60 23.42
N ALA A 342 2.42 6.39 23.15
CA ALA A 342 1.58 5.20 23.06
C ALA A 342 0.88 4.88 24.40
N GLN A 343 1.56 5.10 25.53
CA GLN A 343 0.99 4.91 26.85
C GLN A 343 -0.14 5.91 27.14
N LYS A 344 0.04 7.19 26.78
CA LYS A 344 -1.02 8.21 26.87
C LYS A 344 -2.20 7.87 25.97
N MET A 345 -1.95 7.43 24.74
CA MET A 345 -2.99 6.98 23.81
C MET A 345 -3.79 5.81 24.38
N LEU A 346 -3.12 4.78 24.90
CA LEU A 346 -3.81 3.62 25.49
C LEU A 346 -4.57 3.97 26.76
N LEU A 347 -4.05 4.89 27.58
CA LEU A 347 -4.78 5.42 28.74
C LEU A 347 -6.05 6.16 28.31
N ALA A 348 -5.98 6.99 27.26
CA ALA A 348 -7.16 7.65 26.69
C ALA A 348 -8.15 6.61 26.13
N TRP A 349 -7.64 5.65 25.36
CA TRP A 349 -8.41 4.54 24.79
C TRP A 349 -9.13 3.72 25.88
N ALA A 350 -8.47 3.46 27.02
CA ALA A 350 -9.02 2.68 28.13
C ALA A 350 -9.96 3.50 29.05
N ALA A 351 -9.78 4.82 29.14
CA ALA A 351 -10.58 5.68 30.00
C ALA A 351 -11.98 5.99 29.45
N GLU A 352 -12.19 5.84 28.14
CA GLU A 352 -13.50 6.04 27.51
C GLU A 352 -14.46 4.92 27.94
N ALA A 353 -15.45 5.28 28.77
CA ALA A 353 -16.27 4.34 29.54
C ALA A 353 -17.61 3.94 28.87
N TYR A 354 -17.87 4.38 27.63
CA TYR A 354 -19.14 4.06 26.96
C TYR A 354 -19.09 2.71 26.24
N PRO A 355 -20.19 1.96 26.19
CA PRO A 355 -20.35 0.91 25.20
C PRO A 355 -20.19 1.58 23.85
N LEU A 356 -19.10 1.25 23.16
CA LEU A 356 -18.89 1.66 21.78
C LEU A 356 -20.17 1.23 21.05
N SER A 357 -20.80 2.14 20.30
CA SER A 357 -22.03 1.79 19.58
C SER A 357 -21.80 0.52 18.76
N GLU A 358 -22.86 -0.20 18.39
CA GLU A 358 -22.71 -1.39 17.55
C GLU A 358 -21.98 -1.11 16.21
N HIS A 359 -21.70 0.17 15.92
CA HIS A 359 -21.29 0.75 14.66
C HIS A 359 -19.80 1.14 14.65
N ASN A 360 -19.28 1.38 13.45
CA ASN A 360 -17.88 1.77 13.21
C ASN A 360 -17.44 3.05 13.91
N ASP A 361 -18.39 3.87 14.33
CA ASP A 361 -18.20 5.18 14.91
C ASP A 361 -17.38 5.11 16.20
N GLY A 362 -17.56 4.05 17.00
CA GLY A 362 -16.75 3.75 18.18
C GLY A 362 -15.26 3.65 17.88
N ALA A 363 -14.91 2.76 16.96
CA ALA A 363 -13.53 2.52 16.55
C ALA A 363 -12.90 3.78 15.94
N ILE A 364 -13.65 4.52 15.12
CA ILE A 364 -13.17 5.74 14.48
C ILE A 364 -13.00 6.87 15.50
N ALA A 365 -13.91 7.02 16.47
CA ALA A 365 -13.75 7.97 17.57
C ALA A 365 -12.46 7.73 18.34
N GLN A 366 -12.15 6.47 18.65
CA GLN A 366 -10.92 6.10 19.35
C GLN A 366 -9.67 6.38 18.52
N VAL A 367 -9.70 6.06 17.22
CA VAL A 367 -8.59 6.36 16.31
C VAL A 367 -8.39 7.86 16.19
N VAL A 368 -9.46 8.63 15.98
CA VAL A 368 -9.39 10.08 15.91
C VAL A 368 -8.87 10.66 17.22
N SER A 369 -9.38 10.22 18.39
CA SER A 369 -8.92 10.59 19.75
C SER A 369 -7.42 10.33 19.93
N CYS A 370 -6.92 9.18 19.45
CA CYS A 370 -5.51 8.86 19.45
C CYS A 370 -4.68 9.82 18.57
N LEU A 371 -5.15 10.14 17.36
CA LEU A 371 -4.46 11.09 16.48
C LEU A 371 -4.26 12.45 17.16
N GLN A 372 -5.22 12.91 17.96
CA GLN A 372 -5.16 14.21 18.64
C GLN A 372 -4.04 14.27 19.69
N ASN A 373 -3.60 13.13 20.21
CA ASN A 373 -2.56 13.05 21.23
C ASN A 373 -1.17 12.77 20.65
N SER A 374 -1.04 12.50 19.35
CA SER A 374 0.17 11.87 18.82
C SER A 374 0.59 12.32 17.44
N SER A 375 -0.26 13.05 16.72
CA SER A 375 0.09 13.57 15.39
C SER A 375 0.04 15.09 15.35
N PRO A 376 0.93 15.79 16.10
CA PRO A 376 0.90 17.24 16.21
C PRO A 376 1.03 17.92 14.84
N ASN A 377 1.75 17.35 13.88
CA ASN A 377 1.99 17.96 12.57
C ASN A 377 0.93 17.63 11.50
N LEU A 378 -0.12 16.89 11.87
CA LEU A 378 -1.12 16.43 10.91
C LEU A 378 -1.96 17.59 10.38
N LYS A 379 -1.94 17.77 9.06
CA LYS A 379 -2.68 18.82 8.34
C LYS A 379 -3.81 18.26 7.50
N VAL A 380 -3.61 17.09 6.90
CA VAL A 380 -4.59 16.43 6.03
C VAL A 380 -4.98 15.10 6.63
N LEU A 381 -6.28 14.92 6.87
CA LEU A 381 -6.87 13.66 7.31
C LEU A 381 -7.90 13.19 6.29
N GLU A 382 -7.66 12.02 5.71
CA GLU A 382 -8.62 11.35 4.85
C GLU A 382 -9.07 10.06 5.51
N ILE A 383 -10.38 9.88 5.64
CA ILE A 383 -10.99 8.67 6.20
C ILE A 383 -11.95 8.11 5.17
N LYS A 384 -11.69 6.87 4.75
CA LYS A 384 -12.57 6.11 3.88
C LYS A 384 -13.27 5.01 4.67
N ASN A 385 -14.58 4.91 4.47
CA ASN A 385 -15.37 3.81 5.00
C ASN A 385 -16.35 3.32 3.93
N ASP A 386 -16.04 2.16 3.35
CA ASP A 386 -16.92 1.49 2.37
C ASP A 386 -17.76 0.49 3.16
N PHE A 387 -18.98 0.89 3.51
CA PHE A 387 -19.99 -0.01 4.09
C PHE A 387 -20.36 -1.07 3.05
N PHE A 388 -20.10 -2.34 3.35
CA PHE A 388 -20.80 -3.48 2.76
C PHE A 388 -21.45 -4.20 3.94
N ASP A 389 -22.78 -4.10 4.03
CA ASP A 389 -23.65 -4.86 4.94
C ASP A 389 -23.72 -4.35 6.41
N ASP A 390 -24.72 -3.52 6.75
CA ASP A 390 -25.83 -3.93 7.63
C ASP A 390 -26.89 -2.80 7.75
N ARG A 391 -28.16 -3.22 7.68
CA ARG A 391 -29.39 -2.42 7.63
C ARG A 391 -29.84 -1.90 9.01
N ARG A 392 -28.90 -1.55 9.89
CA ARG A 392 -29.24 -1.13 11.26
C ARG A 392 -28.60 0.22 11.55
N ALA A 393 -29.38 1.29 11.32
CA ALA A 393 -29.04 2.62 11.76
C ALA A 393 -28.85 2.66 13.29
N SER A 394 -27.87 3.43 13.76
CA SER A 394 -27.67 3.65 15.19
C SER A 394 -28.90 4.38 15.70
N THR A 395 -29.49 3.91 16.77
CA THR A 395 -30.31 4.78 17.61
C THR A 395 -29.38 5.84 18.19
N ASP A 396 -29.72 7.10 17.95
CA ASP A 396 -28.98 8.29 18.37
C ASP A 396 -28.58 8.21 19.84
N VAL A 397 -27.28 8.26 20.13
CA VAL A 397 -26.82 8.68 21.46
C VAL A 397 -26.41 10.14 21.33
N PRO A 398 -27.21 11.09 21.86
CA PRO A 398 -26.83 12.50 21.87
C PRO A 398 -25.42 12.68 22.45
N ASP A 399 -24.62 13.46 21.74
CA ASP A 399 -23.26 13.86 22.11
C ASP A 399 -22.21 12.73 22.08
N PHE A 400 -22.45 11.62 21.37
CA PHE A 400 -21.48 10.51 21.24
C PHE A 400 -20.06 11.02 20.89
N TRP A 401 -19.93 11.80 19.82
CA TRP A 401 -18.63 12.31 19.39
C TRP A 401 -18.04 13.33 20.36
N GLU A 402 -18.88 14.17 20.97
CA GLU A 402 -18.43 15.21 21.90
C GLU A 402 -17.86 14.61 23.19
N LYS A 403 -18.47 13.52 23.68
CA LYS A 403 -18.02 12.79 24.87
C LYS A 403 -16.76 11.96 24.60
N ASN A 404 -16.62 11.36 23.42
CA ASN A 404 -15.45 10.51 23.08
C ASN A 404 -14.25 11.30 22.54
N MET A 405 -14.42 12.50 21.96
CA MET A 405 -13.27 13.28 21.44
C MET A 405 -12.55 14.16 22.48
N GLY A 406 -12.88 14.09 23.77
CA GLY A 406 -12.18 14.80 24.86
C GLY A 406 -11.98 16.32 24.64
N ALA A 407 -11.01 16.93 25.33
CA ALA A 407 -10.60 18.34 25.17
C ALA A 407 -9.43 18.50 24.18
N ALA A 408 -9.60 17.97 22.97
CA ALA A 408 -8.55 17.78 21.97
C ALA A 408 -7.86 19.07 21.47
N GLU A 409 -6.66 19.40 21.93
CA GLU A 409 -5.93 20.61 21.50
C GLU A 409 -5.32 20.51 20.08
N CYS A 410 -4.97 19.31 19.59
CA CYS A 410 -4.31 19.15 18.28
C CYS A 410 -5.26 19.41 17.10
N VAL A 411 -6.47 18.84 17.13
CA VAL A 411 -7.51 19.05 16.11
C VAL A 411 -7.91 20.52 16.04
N GLN A 412 -7.80 21.24 17.16
CA GLN A 412 -8.10 22.67 17.21
C GLN A 412 -7.15 23.51 16.36
N ASN A 413 -5.89 23.10 16.21
CA ASN A 413 -4.86 24.08 15.82
C ASN A 413 -4.17 23.79 14.49
N HIS A 414 -4.11 22.56 13.97
CA HIS A 414 -3.21 22.23 12.85
C HIS A 414 -3.90 21.55 11.65
N LEU A 415 -5.04 20.90 11.88
CA LEU A 415 -5.78 20.20 10.84
C LEU A 415 -6.41 21.22 9.87
N SER A 416 -5.99 21.22 8.61
CA SER A 416 -6.44 22.16 7.57
C SER A 416 -7.42 21.54 6.57
N THR A 417 -7.27 20.25 6.28
CA THR A 417 -8.11 19.54 5.32
C THR A 417 -8.61 18.22 5.90
N VAL A 418 -9.92 18.02 5.82
CA VAL A 418 -10.57 16.77 6.22
C VAL A 418 -11.41 16.26 5.07
N THR A 419 -11.18 15.01 4.66
CA THR A 419 -11.97 14.36 3.62
C THR A 419 -12.56 13.05 4.16
N PHE A 420 -13.87 12.93 4.09
CA PHE A 420 -14.57 11.67 4.33
C PHE A 420 -14.96 11.05 2.98
N TYR A 421 -14.63 9.79 2.76
CA TYR A 421 -15.08 8.99 1.62
C TYR A 421 -16.10 7.97 2.11
N LEU A 422 -17.36 8.14 1.72
CA LEU A 422 -18.51 7.40 2.26
C LEU A 422 -19.37 6.80 1.14
N ASN A 423 -20.23 5.86 1.50
CA ASN A 423 -21.35 5.45 0.64
C ASN A 423 -22.58 6.34 0.88
N SER A 424 -23.48 6.44 -0.11
CA SER A 424 -24.70 7.27 0.00
C SER A 424 -25.61 6.86 1.17
N GLU A 425 -25.54 5.61 1.62
CA GLU A 425 -26.32 5.10 2.75
C GLU A 425 -25.94 5.77 4.10
N CYS A 426 -24.73 6.32 4.20
CA CYS A 426 -24.21 6.92 5.44
C CYS A 426 -24.98 8.18 5.88
N PHE A 427 -25.83 8.78 5.02
CA PHE A 427 -26.63 9.96 5.37
C PHE A 427 -27.80 9.64 6.30
N GLN A 428 -28.26 8.39 6.41
CA GLN A 428 -29.36 8.02 7.32
C GLN A 428 -28.97 8.05 8.79
N GLY A 429 -27.76 7.58 9.12
CA GLY A 429 -27.30 7.49 10.50
C GLY A 429 -26.68 8.77 11.05
N ARG A 430 -26.52 9.82 10.22
CA ARG A 430 -25.91 11.14 10.52
C ARG A 430 -24.57 11.15 11.28
N SER A 431 -23.97 10.01 11.60
CA SER A 431 -22.80 9.95 12.47
C SER A 431 -21.57 10.68 11.92
N TYR A 432 -21.24 10.49 10.64
CA TYR A 432 -20.16 11.24 9.99
C TYR A 432 -20.50 12.73 9.79
N ILE A 433 -21.79 13.07 9.75
CA ILE A 433 -22.25 14.45 9.74
C ILE A 433 -21.97 15.09 11.10
N ASP A 434 -22.25 14.40 12.19
CA ASP A 434 -22.01 14.89 13.55
C ASP A 434 -20.51 14.98 13.87
N LEU A 435 -19.71 14.00 13.43
CA LEU A 435 -18.25 14.10 13.47
C LEU A 435 -17.77 15.32 12.69
N SER A 436 -18.28 15.55 11.47
CA SER A 436 -17.92 16.70 10.66
C SER A 436 -18.27 18.02 11.32
N LYS A 437 -19.48 18.13 11.90
CA LYS A 437 -19.93 19.29 12.68
C LYS A 437 -18.99 19.53 13.87
N LEU A 438 -18.65 18.49 14.63
CA LEU A 438 -17.77 18.62 15.79
C LEU A 438 -16.34 19.03 15.41
N LEU A 439 -15.80 18.50 14.33
CA LEU A 439 -14.50 18.92 13.79
C LEU A 439 -14.54 20.39 13.38
N LEU A 440 -15.58 20.85 12.68
CA LEU A 440 -15.73 22.27 12.31
C LEU A 440 -15.93 23.19 13.51
N MET A 441 -16.64 22.74 14.55
CA MET A 441 -16.80 23.51 15.80
C MET A 441 -15.49 23.76 16.52
N ARG A 442 -14.53 22.84 16.42
CA ARG A 442 -13.33 22.86 17.25
C ARG A 442 -12.09 23.26 16.47
N ALA A 443 -11.98 22.87 15.21
CA ALA A 443 -10.79 23.06 14.40
C ALA A 443 -10.69 24.48 13.82
N ARG A 444 -9.81 25.28 14.42
CA ARG A 444 -9.55 26.70 14.06
C ARG A 444 -8.72 26.85 12.79
N ALA A 445 -8.02 25.79 12.38
CA ALA A 445 -7.17 25.78 11.19
C ALA A 445 -7.85 25.15 9.96
N VAL A 446 -9.06 24.58 10.08
CA VAL A 446 -9.72 23.94 8.95
C VAL A 446 -10.04 24.97 7.87
N GLU A 447 -9.53 24.71 6.67
CA GLU A 447 -9.79 25.47 5.46
C GLU A 447 -10.80 24.73 4.58
N ARG A 448 -10.78 23.40 4.60
CA ARG A 448 -11.66 22.56 3.79
C ARG A 448 -12.12 21.31 4.54
N LEU A 449 -13.42 21.08 4.56
CA LEU A 449 -14.04 19.81 4.93
C LEU A 449 -14.88 19.30 3.75
N SER A 450 -14.58 18.10 3.27
CA SER A 450 -15.24 17.50 2.11
C SER A 450 -15.82 16.14 2.47
N ILE A 451 -17.10 15.91 2.17
CA ILE A 451 -17.73 14.59 2.24
C ILE A 451 -17.96 14.13 0.81
N LYS A 452 -17.17 13.16 0.37
CA LYS A 452 -17.24 12.57 -0.96
C LYS A 452 -18.00 11.25 -0.88
N TYR A 453 -19.01 11.09 -1.72
CA TYR A 453 -19.82 9.88 -1.72
C TYR A 453 -19.97 9.26 -3.11
N ARG A 454 -20.00 7.93 -3.17
CA ARG A 454 -20.29 7.22 -4.42
C ARG A 454 -21.79 7.24 -4.69
N ARG A 455 -22.19 7.51 -5.94
CA ARG A 455 -23.57 7.27 -6.38
C ARG A 455 -23.77 5.77 -6.63
N LEU A 456 -24.67 5.17 -5.86
CA LEU A 456 -25.16 3.81 -6.11
C LEU A 456 -26.46 3.86 -6.92
N GLU A 457 -26.85 2.75 -7.55
CA GLU A 457 -28.04 2.68 -8.41
C GLU A 457 -29.34 3.03 -7.66
N ASP A 458 -29.38 2.80 -6.33
CA ASP A 458 -30.52 3.13 -5.44
C ASP A 458 -30.53 4.59 -4.95
N GLN A 459 -30.00 5.54 -5.74
CA GLN A 459 -29.79 6.94 -5.33
C GLN A 459 -31.07 7.65 -4.84
N ASP A 460 -32.23 7.29 -5.38
CA ASP A 460 -33.52 7.90 -5.00
C ASP A 460 -33.86 7.68 -3.51
N ARG A 461 -33.34 6.60 -2.91
CA ARG A 461 -33.67 6.19 -1.55
C ARG A 461 -33.14 7.13 -0.46
N TYR A 462 -32.05 7.85 -0.73
CA TYR A 462 -31.35 8.69 0.26
C TYR A 462 -31.30 10.17 -0.15
N SER A 463 -32.05 10.53 -1.20
CA SER A 463 -32.07 11.87 -1.78
C SER A 463 -32.57 12.92 -0.78
N ALA A 464 -33.63 12.61 -0.03
CA ALA A 464 -34.22 13.50 0.96
C ALA A 464 -33.26 13.79 2.13
N GLU A 465 -32.57 12.78 2.65
CA GLU A 465 -31.58 12.94 3.71
C GLU A 465 -30.37 13.75 3.22
N LEU A 466 -29.90 13.49 2.00
CA LEU A 466 -28.82 14.27 1.39
C LEU A 466 -29.22 15.74 1.23
N GLU A 467 -30.40 16.03 0.69
CA GLU A 467 -30.92 17.40 0.54
C GLU A 467 -31.06 18.09 1.89
N SER A 468 -31.58 17.37 2.90
CA SER A 468 -31.66 17.86 4.27
C SER A 468 -30.28 18.25 4.81
N VAL A 469 -29.28 17.36 4.71
CA VAL A 469 -27.91 17.63 5.18
C VAL A 469 -27.28 18.79 4.40
N GLN A 470 -27.48 18.85 3.07
CA GLN A 470 -26.98 19.94 2.23
C GLN A 470 -27.60 21.29 2.61
N SER A 471 -28.90 21.32 2.93
CA SER A 471 -29.59 22.53 3.39
C SER A 471 -29.07 23.03 4.74
N GLU A 472 -28.58 22.13 5.59
CA GLU A 472 -28.02 22.47 6.91
C GLU A 472 -26.56 22.98 6.82
N LEU A 473 -25.80 22.69 5.75
CA LEU A 473 -24.37 23.03 5.63
C LEU A 473 -24.02 24.50 5.98
N PRO A 474 -24.81 25.52 5.56
CA PRO A 474 -24.53 26.90 5.92
C PRO A 474 -24.71 27.21 7.41
N LEU A 475 -25.54 26.41 8.10
CA LEU A 475 -25.86 26.57 9.52
C LEU A 475 -24.84 25.87 10.43
N TRP A 476 -23.94 25.05 9.87
CA TRP A 476 -22.99 24.32 10.68
C TRP A 476 -22.02 25.28 11.38
N PRO A 477 -21.79 25.10 12.68
CA PRO A 477 -20.88 25.94 13.45
C PRO A 477 -19.43 25.76 12.96
N ARG A 478 -18.70 26.88 12.87
CA ARG A 478 -17.32 26.91 12.35
C ARG A 478 -16.42 27.73 13.28
N ALA A 479 -15.34 27.11 13.76
CA ALA A 479 -14.27 27.82 14.45
C ALA A 479 -13.41 28.64 13.48
N SER A 480 -13.25 28.17 12.23
CA SER A 480 -12.60 28.89 11.14
C SER A 480 -13.67 29.53 10.23
N PRO A 481 -13.83 30.87 10.21
CA PRO A 481 -14.90 31.52 9.45
C PRO A 481 -14.83 31.26 7.92
N GLY A 482 -13.62 31.02 7.40
CA GLY A 482 -13.37 30.76 5.98
C GLY A 482 -13.43 29.29 5.58
N ALA A 483 -13.74 28.37 6.51
CA ALA A 483 -13.78 26.95 6.22
C ALA A 483 -14.83 26.63 5.15
N LEU A 484 -14.38 26.06 4.03
CA LEU A 484 -15.24 25.57 2.97
C LEU A 484 -15.74 24.17 3.32
N VAL A 485 -17.06 24.00 3.38
CA VAL A 485 -17.71 22.72 3.63
C VAL A 485 -18.46 22.30 2.39
N GLU A 486 -18.21 21.09 1.91
CA GLU A 486 -18.83 20.58 0.70
C GLU A 486 -19.21 19.10 0.82
N ILE A 487 -20.30 18.73 0.14
CA ILE A 487 -20.72 17.34 -0.05
C ILE A 487 -20.77 17.12 -1.56
N ARG A 488 -20.00 16.16 -2.07
CA ARG A 488 -19.84 15.95 -3.51
C ARG A 488 -19.95 14.48 -3.88
N ALA A 489 -20.70 14.20 -4.94
CA ALA A 489 -20.70 12.89 -5.57
C ALA A 489 -19.38 12.65 -6.30
N VAL A 490 -18.88 11.42 -6.26
CA VAL A 490 -17.73 10.95 -7.03
C VAL A 490 -18.06 9.65 -7.77
N ASP A 491 -17.53 9.49 -8.98
CA ASP A 491 -17.78 8.29 -9.80
C ASP A 491 -17.17 7.04 -9.17
N ARG A 492 -15.99 7.19 -8.56
CA ARG A 492 -15.29 6.14 -7.83
C ARG A 492 -14.70 6.72 -6.56
N LEU A 493 -14.88 6.01 -5.44
CA LEU A 493 -14.09 6.24 -4.23
C LEU A 493 -12.65 5.84 -4.52
N PRO A 494 -11.66 6.46 -3.86
CA PRO A 494 -10.25 6.09 -4.02
C PRO A 494 -10.10 4.57 -3.88
N SER A 495 -9.64 3.93 -4.95
CA SER A 495 -9.19 2.55 -4.88
C SER A 495 -7.79 2.54 -4.27
N TRP A 496 -7.48 1.48 -3.55
CA TRP A 496 -6.09 1.14 -3.20
C TRP A 496 -5.32 0.57 -4.40
N TYR A 497 -6.01 0.38 -5.54
CA TYR A 497 -5.54 -0.26 -6.78
C TYR A 497 -5.61 0.68 -7.98
#